data_AF-A0A1V4W7F1-F1
#
_entry.id   AF-A0A1V4W7F1-F1
#
_cell.length_a   1.000
_cell.length_b   1.000
_cell.length_c   1.000
_cell.angle_alpha   90.00
_cell.angle_beta   90.00
_cell.angle_gamma   90.00
#
_symmetry.space_group_name_H-M   'P 1'
#
loop_
_entity.id
_entity.type
_entity.pdbx_description
1 polymer ?
#
loop_
_entity_poly.entity_id
_entity_poly.type
_entity_poly.pdbx_seq_one_letter_code
_entity_poly.pdbx_strand_id
1 'polypeptide(L)'
;MVRAQHLEELEQIGLKKIKDAADSGNLINSRNFAGILYRWKDWENDAAPRKWIESDLLTTDEGLVDLLVGFLSKSYSQALGDRVSRSNWRLDPKVLEPFIEPSAIIDRARRIFQESPEWLKDEKRIAVETFFKEYDLRARGENPDRVMDE
;
A
#
# COMPACT_ATOMS: atom_id res chain seq x y z
N MET A 1 -9.69 -32.43 -10.73
CA MET A 1 -8.95 -32.55 -9.45
C MET A 1 -7.62 -31.84 -9.65
N VAL A 2 -7.45 -30.63 -9.11
CA VAL A 2 -6.18 -29.89 -9.21
C VAL A 2 -5.17 -30.61 -8.31
N ARG A 3 -4.06 -31.08 -8.90
CA ARG A 3 -2.94 -31.71 -8.18
C ARG A 3 -1.96 -30.62 -7.76
N ALA A 4 -1.24 -30.82 -6.64
CA ALA A 4 -0.27 -29.85 -6.11
C ALA A 4 0.74 -29.35 -7.16
N GLN A 5 1.15 -30.21 -8.10
CA GLN A 5 2.05 -29.85 -9.20
C GLN A 5 1.48 -28.80 -10.16
N HIS A 6 0.17 -28.83 -10.45
CA HIS A 6 -0.48 -27.81 -11.27
C HIS A 6 -0.63 -26.46 -10.53
N LEU A 7 -0.65 -26.50 -9.19
CA LEU A 7 -0.65 -25.29 -8.38
C LEU A 7 0.73 -24.61 -8.45
N GLU A 8 1.81 -25.38 -8.25
CA GLU A 8 3.18 -24.87 -8.33
C GLU A 8 3.51 -24.30 -9.72
N GLU A 9 3.06 -24.94 -10.80
CA GLU A 9 3.20 -24.42 -12.17
C GLU A 9 2.49 -23.08 -12.37
N LEU A 10 1.27 -22.93 -11.83
CA LEU A 10 0.53 -21.67 -11.90
C LEU A 10 1.19 -20.56 -11.08
N GLU A 11 1.75 -20.88 -9.91
CA GLU A 11 2.49 -19.94 -9.08
C GLU A 11 3.74 -19.43 -9.81
N GLN A 12 4.50 -20.30 -10.50
CA GLN A 12 5.66 -19.90 -11.28
C GLN A 12 5.29 -19.01 -12.48
N ILE A 13 4.20 -19.32 -13.19
CA ILE A 13 3.69 -18.47 -14.28
C ILE A 13 3.25 -17.09 -13.74
N GLY A 14 2.56 -17.09 -12.60
CA GLY A 14 2.15 -15.87 -11.90
C GLY A 14 3.34 -15.02 -11.49
N LEU A 15 4.33 -15.63 -10.84
CA LEU A 15 5.56 -14.97 -10.40
C LEU A 15 6.32 -14.36 -11.57
N LYS A 16 6.44 -15.08 -12.70
CA LYS A 16 7.06 -14.55 -13.91
C LYS A 16 6.34 -13.29 -14.40
N LYS A 17 5.01 -13.31 -14.47
CA LYS A 17 4.22 -12.14 -14.88
C LYS A 17 4.39 -10.95 -13.95
N ILE A 18 4.53 -11.20 -12.64
CA ILE A 18 4.80 -10.14 -11.65
C ILE A 18 6.17 -9.50 -11.94
N LYS A 19 7.21 -10.31 -12.15
CA LYS A 19 8.56 -9.82 -12.47
C LYS A 19 8.59 -9.06 -13.80
N ASP A 20 7.98 -9.59 -14.85
CA ASP A 20 7.88 -8.91 -16.15
C ASP A 20 7.16 -7.54 -16.01
N ALA A 21 6.13 -7.46 -15.15
CA ALA A 21 5.44 -6.20 -14.85
C ALA A 21 6.28 -5.23 -14.00
N ALA A 22 7.09 -5.76 -13.07
CA ALA A 22 8.01 -5.01 -12.24
C ALA A 22 9.11 -4.36 -13.11
N ASP A 23 9.75 -5.16 -13.96
CA ASP A 23 10.83 -4.73 -14.87
C ASP A 23 10.35 -3.71 -15.92
N SER A 24 9.07 -3.79 -16.32
CA SER A 24 8.47 -2.83 -17.26
C SER A 24 7.89 -1.58 -16.59
N GLY A 25 7.98 -1.44 -15.26
CA GLY A 25 7.44 -0.32 -14.50
C GLY A 25 5.90 -0.30 -14.41
N ASN A 26 5.21 -1.34 -14.89
CA ASN A 26 3.76 -1.39 -14.94
C ASN A 26 3.12 -1.99 -13.69
N LEU A 27 3.91 -2.64 -12.82
CA LEU A 27 3.41 -3.31 -11.63
C LEU A 27 2.61 -2.36 -10.74
N ILE A 28 3.09 -1.14 -10.54
CA ILE A 28 2.46 -0.12 -9.68
C ILE A 28 1.07 0.33 -10.18
N ASN A 29 0.81 0.23 -11.48
CA ASN A 29 -0.47 0.60 -12.09
C ASN A 29 -1.53 -0.50 -11.96
N SER A 30 -1.21 -1.61 -11.31
CA SER A 30 -2.11 -2.74 -11.16
C SER A 30 -3.22 -2.44 -10.17
N ARG A 31 -4.48 -2.71 -10.56
CA ARG A 31 -5.68 -2.48 -9.72
C ARG A 31 -5.62 -3.15 -8.34
N ASN A 32 -4.88 -4.24 -8.20
CA ASN A 32 -4.67 -4.94 -6.93
C ASN A 32 -3.18 -5.01 -6.57
N PHE A 33 -2.49 -3.87 -6.65
CA PHE A 33 -1.06 -3.76 -6.39
C PHE A 33 -0.64 -4.39 -5.05
N ALA A 34 -1.27 -3.98 -3.94
CA ALA A 34 -0.98 -4.55 -2.62
C ALA A 34 -1.14 -6.08 -2.61
N GLY A 35 -2.25 -6.60 -3.14
CA GLY A 35 -2.47 -8.05 -3.21
C GLY A 35 -1.43 -8.78 -4.06
N ILE A 36 -0.96 -8.17 -5.15
CA ILE A 36 0.10 -8.73 -5.98
C ILE A 36 1.43 -8.79 -5.22
N LEU A 37 1.78 -7.74 -4.45
CA LEU A 37 2.99 -7.75 -3.62
C LEU A 37 2.96 -8.85 -2.55
N TYR A 38 1.81 -9.06 -1.90
CA TYR A 38 1.66 -10.17 -0.94
C TYR A 38 1.80 -11.53 -1.63
N ARG A 39 1.25 -11.70 -2.84
CA ARG A 39 1.43 -12.95 -3.62
C ARG A 39 2.86 -13.16 -4.05
N TRP A 40 3.56 -12.11 -4.47
CA TRP A 40 4.98 -12.19 -4.80
C TRP A 40 5.78 -12.67 -3.58
N LYS A 41 5.54 -12.04 -2.42
CA LYS A 41 6.16 -12.45 -1.16
C LYS A 41 5.91 -13.93 -0.85
N ASP A 42 4.68 -14.40 -1.02
CA ASP A 42 4.30 -15.78 -0.68
C ASP A 42 4.86 -16.83 -1.66
N TRP A 43 5.05 -16.48 -2.93
CA TRP A 43 5.52 -17.41 -3.98
C TRP A 43 7.04 -17.47 -4.13
N GLU A 44 7.79 -16.47 -3.65
CA GLU A 44 9.25 -16.44 -3.78
C GLU A 44 9.93 -16.27 -2.42
N ASN A 45 9.79 -15.09 -1.82
CA ASN A 45 10.18 -14.71 -0.46
C ASN A 45 9.88 -13.22 -0.25
N ASP A 46 10.05 -12.73 0.98
CA ASP A 46 9.91 -11.32 1.34
C ASP A 46 11.02 -10.42 0.76
N ALA A 47 12.22 -10.93 0.52
CA ALA A 47 13.36 -10.15 0.05
C ALA A 47 13.17 -9.60 -1.37
N ALA A 48 12.57 -10.36 -2.29
CA ALA A 48 12.37 -9.94 -3.68
C ALA A 48 11.48 -8.69 -3.84
N PRO A 49 10.23 -8.67 -3.32
CA PRO A 49 9.38 -7.49 -3.42
C PRO A 49 9.93 -6.30 -2.63
N ARG A 50 10.60 -6.52 -1.48
CA ARG A 50 11.28 -5.46 -0.72
C ARG A 50 12.35 -4.77 -1.56
N LYS A 51 13.23 -5.56 -2.17
CA LYS A 51 14.32 -5.04 -2.99
C LYS A 51 13.80 -4.23 -4.17
N TRP A 52 12.74 -4.70 -4.84
CA TRP A 52 12.11 -3.96 -5.93
C TRP A 52 11.53 -2.61 -5.46
N ILE A 53 10.83 -2.59 -4.33
CA ILE A 53 10.30 -1.34 -3.76
C ILE A 53 11.44 -0.35 -3.46
N GLU A 54 12.52 -0.83 -2.85
CA GLU A 54 13.69 0.00 -2.56
C GLU A 54 14.37 0.55 -3.82
N SER A 55 14.55 -0.27 -4.87
CA SER A 55 15.24 0.13 -6.10
C SER A 55 14.40 0.99 -7.03
N ASP A 56 13.08 0.77 -7.10
CA ASP A 56 12.24 1.35 -8.15
C ASP A 56 11.28 2.42 -7.61
N LEU A 57 10.78 2.29 -6.38
CA LEU A 57 9.77 3.20 -5.83
C LEU A 57 10.35 4.19 -4.82
N LEU A 58 11.30 3.77 -3.98
CA LEU A 58 11.82 4.65 -2.94
C LEU A 58 12.89 5.64 -3.42
N THR A 59 13.29 5.57 -4.69
CA THR A 59 14.31 6.46 -5.28
C THR A 59 13.79 7.88 -5.52
N THR A 60 12.48 8.08 -5.64
CA THR A 60 11.85 9.38 -5.91
C THR A 60 10.68 9.66 -4.97
N ASP A 61 10.32 10.93 -4.82
CA ASP A 61 9.20 11.32 -3.96
C ASP A 61 7.87 10.87 -4.59
N GLU A 62 7.75 10.96 -5.91
CA GLU A 62 6.61 10.41 -6.66
C GLU A 62 6.45 8.90 -6.45
N GLY A 63 7.54 8.13 -6.50
CA GLY A 63 7.50 6.68 -6.34
C GLY A 63 7.07 6.25 -4.93
N LEU A 64 7.50 6.98 -3.89
CA LEU A 64 6.98 6.78 -2.53
C LEU A 64 5.48 7.04 -2.47
N VAL A 65 5.00 8.10 -3.12
CA VAL A 65 3.57 8.41 -3.13
C VAL A 65 2.77 7.38 -3.93
N ASP A 66 3.30 6.90 -5.05
CA ASP A 66 2.66 5.85 -5.84
C ASP A 66 2.58 4.54 -5.05
N LEU A 67 3.62 4.20 -4.27
CA LEU A 67 3.56 3.11 -3.31
C LEU A 67 2.39 3.28 -2.33
N LEU A 68 2.27 4.45 -1.68
CA LEU A 68 1.19 4.73 -0.74
C LEU A 68 -0.19 4.65 -1.40
N VAL A 69 -0.35 5.16 -2.63
CA VAL A 69 -1.59 5.04 -3.41
C VAL A 69 -1.94 3.56 -3.65
N GLY A 70 -0.95 2.73 -3.98
CA GLY A 70 -1.15 1.29 -4.21
C GLY A 70 -1.65 0.51 -2.98
N PHE A 71 -1.46 1.05 -1.78
CA PHE A 71 -1.97 0.50 -0.51
C PHE A 71 -3.20 1.26 0.02
N LEU A 72 -3.60 2.34 -0.63
CA LEU A 72 -4.77 3.12 -0.25
C LEU A 72 -6.05 2.30 -0.52
N SER A 73 -6.88 2.16 0.49
CA SER A 73 -8.15 1.43 0.39
C SER A 73 -9.32 2.32 0.80
N LYS A 74 -10.50 2.08 0.21
CA LYS A 74 -11.74 2.71 0.65
C LYS A 74 -12.37 1.84 1.73
N SER A 75 -12.54 2.38 2.93
CA SER A 75 -13.39 1.76 3.95
C SER A 75 -14.80 2.32 3.89
N TYR A 76 -15.76 1.44 4.14
CA TYR A 76 -17.16 1.79 4.32
C TYR A 76 -17.48 1.63 5.80
N SER A 77 -17.59 2.73 6.54
CA SER A 77 -18.15 2.67 7.90
C SER A 77 -19.67 2.81 7.80
N GLN A 78 -20.41 1.80 8.25
CA GLN A 78 -21.85 1.93 8.46
C GLN A 78 -22.09 2.63 9.80
N ALA A 79 -21.94 3.95 9.83
CA ALA A 79 -22.38 4.75 10.97
C ALA A 79 -23.89 5.02 10.79
N LEU A 80 -24.71 4.52 11.71
CA LEU A 80 -26.14 4.79 11.77
C LEU A 80 -26.34 6.26 12.19
N GLY A 81 -26.36 7.16 11.21
CA GLY A 81 -26.72 8.56 11.41
C GLY A 81 -25.53 9.53 11.42
N ASP A 82 -25.04 9.90 10.24
CA ASP A 82 -25.12 11.29 9.79
C ASP A 82 -24.86 11.36 8.28
N ARG A 83 -25.58 12.26 7.62
CA ARG A 83 -25.73 12.36 6.18
C ARG A 83 -24.58 13.15 5.56
N VAL A 84 -23.35 12.66 5.72
CA VAL A 84 -22.21 13.08 4.90
C VAL A 84 -21.37 11.85 4.56
N SER A 85 -21.56 11.33 3.35
CA SER A 85 -20.69 10.33 2.72
C SER A 85 -19.29 10.93 2.49
N ARG A 86 -18.48 11.10 3.55
CA ARG A 86 -17.03 11.23 3.39
C ARG A 86 -16.53 9.84 2.99
N SER A 87 -15.94 9.71 1.80
CA SER A 87 -15.23 8.48 1.45
C SER A 87 -14.13 8.27 2.50
N ASN A 88 -14.29 7.26 3.35
CA ASN A 88 -13.34 6.99 4.43
C ASN A 88 -12.16 6.20 3.87
N TRP A 89 -11.18 6.92 3.34
CA TRP A 89 -9.92 6.35 2.92
C TRP A 89 -9.14 5.80 4.12
N ARG A 90 -8.47 4.67 3.92
CA ARG A 90 -7.69 3.94 4.93
C ARG A 90 -6.36 3.50 4.34
N LEU A 91 -5.30 3.66 5.11
CA LEU A 91 -3.96 3.21 4.78
C LEU A 91 -3.25 2.90 6.09
N ASP A 92 -3.51 1.70 6.59
CA ASP A 92 -2.95 1.23 7.84
C ASP A 92 -1.43 1.00 7.68
N PRO A 93 -0.55 1.71 8.41
CA PRO A 93 0.89 1.52 8.29
C PRO A 93 1.37 0.07 8.45
N LYS A 94 0.65 -0.78 9.19
CA LYS A 94 1.02 -2.19 9.37
C LYS A 94 1.04 -2.98 8.07
N VAL A 95 0.20 -2.63 7.10
CA VAL A 95 0.16 -3.36 5.82
C VAL A 95 1.43 -3.16 4.99
N LEU A 96 2.24 -2.15 5.35
CA LEU A 96 3.51 -1.84 4.72
C LEU A 96 4.70 -2.58 5.37
N GLU A 97 4.62 -2.95 6.65
CA GLU A 97 5.72 -3.59 7.41
C GLU A 97 6.37 -4.81 6.71
N PRO A 98 5.62 -5.66 5.97
CA PRO A 98 6.23 -6.76 5.22
C PRO A 98 7.15 -6.31 4.09
N PHE A 99 7.09 -5.05 3.68
CA PHE A 99 7.77 -4.48 2.51
C PHE A 99 8.68 -3.29 2.86
N ILE A 100 8.31 -2.50 3.86
CA ILE A 100 9.05 -1.31 4.28
C ILE A 100 8.70 -0.94 5.72
N GLU A 101 9.69 -0.48 6.47
CA GLU A 101 9.49 0.09 7.81
C GLU A 101 8.74 1.43 7.70
N PRO A 102 7.49 1.56 8.23
CA PRO A 102 6.72 2.80 8.07
C PRO A 102 7.39 4.01 8.73
N SER A 103 8.12 3.77 9.82
CA SER A 103 8.92 4.78 10.52
C SER A 103 10.06 5.36 9.66
N ALA A 104 10.55 4.61 8.66
CA ALA A 104 11.62 5.07 7.78
C ALA A 104 11.14 6.08 6.72
N ILE A 105 9.83 6.11 6.43
CA ILE A 105 9.25 6.97 5.37
C ILE A 105 8.31 8.05 5.89
N ILE A 106 7.95 8.04 7.18
CA ILE A 106 6.96 8.95 7.75
C ILE A 106 7.35 10.43 7.60
N ASP A 107 8.60 10.79 7.93
CA ASP A 107 9.05 12.17 7.86
C ASP A 107 9.16 12.66 6.41
N ARG A 108 9.53 11.77 5.50
CA ARG A 108 9.56 12.05 4.06
C ARG A 108 8.15 12.29 3.52
N ALA A 109 7.17 11.46 3.92
CA ALA A 109 5.77 11.65 3.54
C ALA A 109 5.21 12.98 4.05
N ARG A 110 5.53 13.37 5.29
CA ARG A 110 5.15 14.67 5.86
C ARG A 110 5.77 15.83 5.09
N ARG A 111 7.06 15.74 4.75
CA ARG A 111 7.77 16.74 3.94
C ARG A 111 7.08 16.94 2.59
N ILE A 112 6.83 15.85 1.85
CA ILE A 112 6.16 15.89 0.54
C ILE A 112 4.79 16.57 0.64
N PHE A 113 4.02 16.25 1.68
CA PHE A 113 2.71 16.89 1.89
C PHE A 113 2.81 18.39 2.16
N GLN A 114 3.81 18.82 2.93
CA GLN A 114 4.05 20.23 3.25
C GLN A 114 4.56 21.03 2.04
N GLU A 115 5.52 20.49 1.30
CA GLU A 115 6.05 21.08 0.06
C GLU A 115 4.96 21.18 -1.01
N SER A 116 4.00 20.26 -0.97
CA SER A 116 2.81 20.24 -1.84
C SER A 116 3.14 20.44 -3.32
N PRO A 117 4.03 19.61 -3.91
CA PRO A 117 4.47 19.76 -5.29
C PRO A 117 3.30 19.64 -6.27
N GLU A 118 3.45 20.18 -7.48
CA GLU A 118 2.34 20.29 -8.46
C GLU A 118 1.71 18.95 -8.87
N TRP A 119 2.45 17.85 -8.75
CA TRP A 119 1.98 16.48 -9.05
C TRP A 119 1.22 15.83 -7.89
N LEU A 120 1.28 16.40 -6.67
CA LEU A 120 0.60 15.87 -5.48
C LEU A 120 -0.88 16.31 -5.47
N LYS A 121 -1.67 15.72 -6.36
CA LYS A 121 -3.10 16.01 -6.54
C LYS A 121 -3.96 14.76 -6.32
N ASP A 122 -5.25 14.98 -6.14
CA ASP A 122 -6.27 13.92 -6.09
C ASP A 122 -5.91 12.77 -5.12
N GLU A 123 -5.87 11.54 -5.63
CA GLU A 123 -5.60 10.33 -4.86
C GLU A 123 -4.20 10.31 -4.23
N LYS A 124 -3.21 10.90 -4.92
CA LYS A 124 -1.83 11.02 -4.40
C LYS A 124 -1.80 11.85 -3.12
N ARG A 125 -2.50 12.98 -3.10
CA ARG A 125 -2.59 13.84 -1.91
C ARG A 125 -3.30 13.11 -0.76
N ILE A 126 -4.40 12.43 -1.07
CA ILE A 126 -5.19 11.67 -0.10
C ILE A 126 -4.35 10.55 0.51
N ALA A 127 -3.59 9.80 -0.29
CA ALA A 127 -2.76 8.70 0.18
C ALA A 127 -1.71 9.16 1.20
N VAL A 128 -0.96 10.21 0.87
CA VAL A 128 0.05 10.78 1.77
C VAL A 128 -0.56 11.30 3.06
N GLU A 129 -1.67 12.05 2.94
CA GLU A 129 -2.39 12.59 4.10
C GLU A 129 -2.93 11.48 5.01
N THR A 130 -3.50 10.44 4.43
CA THR A 130 -4.06 9.31 5.16
C THR A 130 -2.96 8.56 5.89
N PHE A 131 -1.83 8.30 5.22
CA PHE A 131 -0.71 7.57 5.80
C PHE A 131 -0.20 8.19 7.12
N PHE A 132 0.16 9.48 7.12
CA PHE A 132 0.71 10.06 8.35
C PHE A 132 -0.34 10.24 9.45
N LYS A 133 -1.62 10.48 9.10
CA LYS A 133 -2.70 10.54 10.09
C LYS A 133 -2.90 9.19 10.77
N GLU A 134 -2.93 8.10 10.02
CA GLU A 134 -3.11 6.76 10.58
C GLU A 134 -1.87 6.29 11.33
N TYR A 135 -0.67 6.69 10.91
CA TYR A 135 0.56 6.51 11.67
C TYR A 135 0.50 7.20 13.04
N ASP A 136 0.08 8.47 13.09
CA ASP A 136 -0.04 9.22 14.35
C ASP A 136 -1.16 8.70 15.26
N LEU A 137 -2.26 8.19 14.69
CA LEU A 137 -3.31 7.52 15.45
C LEU A 137 -2.78 6.25 16.13
N ARG A 138 -2.05 5.40 15.38
CA ARG A 138 -1.42 4.20 15.95
C ARG A 138 -0.40 4.54 17.04
N ALA A 139 0.43 5.57 16.83
CA ALA A 139 1.42 5.99 17.81
C ALA A 139 0.79 6.44 19.15
N ARG A 140 -0.45 6.93 19.13
CA ARG A 140 -1.22 7.32 20.31
C ARG A 140 -1.96 6.16 21.00
N GLY A 141 -1.83 4.93 20.47
CA GLY A 141 -2.51 3.74 21.01
C GLY A 141 -3.98 3.64 20.61
N GLU A 142 -4.46 4.51 19.72
CA GLU A 142 -5.79 4.41 19.13
C GLU A 142 -5.72 3.40 17.98
N ASN A 143 -6.32 2.21 18.17
CA ASN A 143 -6.42 1.24 17.09
C ASN A 143 -7.47 1.75 16.06
N PRO A 144 -7.10 1.99 14.79
CA PRO A 144 -8.06 2.45 13.78
C PRO A 144 -9.19 1.43 13.49
N ASP A 145 -9.02 0.17 13.94
CA ASP A 145 -10.01 -0.91 13.85
C ASP A 145 -10.94 -1.04 15.06
N ARG A 146 -10.86 -0.14 16.04
CA ARG A 146 -11.77 -0.17 17.20
C ARG A 146 -13.15 0.28 16.73
N VAL A 147 -13.96 -0.68 16.26
CA VAL A 147 -15.42 -0.57 16.31
C VAL A 147 -15.73 -0.22 17.77
N MET A 148 -16.35 0.93 18.00
CA MET A 148 -16.91 1.25 19.31
C MET A 148 -18.06 0.27 19.52
N ASP A 149 -17.76 -0.86 20.13
CA ASP A 149 -18.77 -1.69 20.77
C ASP A 149 -19.25 -0.92 22.00
N GLU A 150 -20.42 -0.29 21.88
CA GLU A 150 -21.30 0.10 23.01
C GLU A 150 -22.59 -0.71 22.93
#